data_AF-A0A327M8N5-F1
#
_entry.id   AF-A0A327M8N5-F1
#
_cell.length_a   1.000
_cell.length_b   1.000
_cell.length_c   1.000
_cell.angle_alpha   90.00
_cell.angle_beta   90.00
_cell.angle_gamma   90.00
#
_symmetry.space_group_name_H-M   'P 1'
#
loop_
_entity.id
_entity.type
_entity.pdbx_description
1 polymer ?
#
loop_
_entity_poly.entity_id
_entity_poly.type
_entity_poly.pdbx_seq_one_letter_code
_entity_poly.pdbx_strand_id
1 'polypeptide(L)' 'MRRLALPLALVLFASLPALAAETKPQKAPSPAQQAQHEKMRQCSASAKEKALHGDPRKAFMKDCLSKHGAG' A
#
# COMPACT_ATOMS: atom_id res chain seq x y z
N MET A 1 17.78 2.84 -3.72
CA MET A 1 19.24 2.88 -4.01
C MET A 1 19.95 4.02 -3.28
N ARG A 2 19.65 4.27 -1.99
CA ARG A 2 20.29 5.37 -1.23
C ARG A 2 20.32 5.16 0.29
N ARG A 3 20.51 3.93 0.75
CA ARG A 3 20.81 3.59 2.16
C ARG A 3 21.71 2.35 2.27
N LEU A 4 22.90 2.42 1.68
CA LEU A 4 24.00 1.48 1.94
C LEU A 4 25.31 2.28 2.08
N ALA A 5 25.30 3.25 3.00
CA ALA A 5 26.48 3.98 3.45
C ALA A 5 26.16 4.71 4.78
N LEU A 6 26.11 3.97 5.89
CA LEU A 6 26.39 4.41 7.26
C LEU A 6 26.41 3.13 8.15
N PRO A 7 27.36 2.98 9.08
CA PRO A 7 28.41 1.99 8.94
C PRO A 7 28.30 0.91 10.01
N LEU A 8 29.01 -0.17 9.73
CA LEU A 8 29.39 -1.28 10.58
C LEU A 8 30.15 -0.80 11.84
N ALA A 9 29.49 -0.15 12.81
CA ALA A 9 30.01 0.15 14.15
C ALA A 9 28.93 0.75 15.09
N LEU A 10 28.05 -0.10 15.62
CA LEU A 10 27.28 0.10 16.86
C LEU A 10 26.60 -1.25 17.19
N VAL A 11 27.39 -2.27 17.55
CA VAL A 11 27.74 -2.62 18.94
C VAL A 11 26.49 -2.69 19.85
N LEU A 12 26.18 -3.91 20.30
CA LEU A 12 25.30 -4.25 21.44
C LEU A 12 23.80 -3.88 21.35
N PHE A 13 23.00 -4.69 20.64
CA PHE A 13 21.56 -4.86 20.97
C PHE A 13 21.07 -6.30 20.71
N ALA A 14 21.92 -7.29 20.98
CA ALA A 14 21.60 -8.71 20.75
C ALA A 14 21.03 -9.46 21.97
N SER A 15 20.70 -8.77 23.07
CA SER A 15 20.10 -9.40 24.26
C SER A 15 19.11 -8.47 24.99
N LEU A 16 17.92 -8.27 24.43
CA LEU A 16 16.76 -7.75 25.19
C LEU A 16 15.49 -8.49 24.75
N PRO A 17 14.81 -9.25 25.63
CA PRO A 17 13.44 -9.67 25.38
C PRO A 17 12.54 -8.51 25.81
N ALA A 18 12.15 -7.68 24.85
CA ALA A 18 11.08 -6.71 25.07
C ALA A 18 10.29 -6.58 23.77
N LEU A 19 9.02 -6.94 23.85
CA LEU A 19 8.02 -6.64 22.86
C LEU A 19 7.99 -5.12 22.63
N ALA A 20 8.72 -4.67 21.63
CA ALA A 20 8.65 -3.32 21.11
C ALA A 20 8.69 -3.40 19.58
N ALA A 21 7.64 -4.02 19.03
CA ALA A 21 7.08 -3.46 17.82
C ALA A 21 6.91 -1.96 18.10
N GLU A 22 7.61 -1.11 17.36
CA GLU A 22 7.22 0.28 17.19
C GLU A 22 5.76 0.27 16.73
N THR A 23 4.85 0.27 17.71
CA THR A 23 3.44 0.51 17.50
C THR A 23 3.33 2.00 17.30
N LYS A 24 3.81 2.45 16.14
CA LYS A 24 3.21 3.61 15.50
C LYS A 24 1.73 3.23 15.42
N PRO A 25 0.81 3.96 16.10
CA PRO A 25 -0.58 3.55 16.15
C PRO A 25 -1.08 3.41 14.72
N GLN A 26 -1.31 2.16 14.30
CA GLN A 26 -2.00 1.83 13.07
C GLN A 26 -3.42 2.34 13.25
N LYS A 27 -3.65 3.59 12.85
CA LYS A 27 -4.96 4.20 12.88
C LYS A 27 -5.85 3.34 12.00
N ALA A 28 -6.85 2.69 12.61
CA ALA A 28 -7.81 1.89 11.88
C ALA A 28 -8.36 2.72 10.70
N PRO A 29 -8.41 2.15 9.48
CA PRO A 29 -8.85 2.90 8.32
C PRO A 29 -10.25 3.42 8.57
N SER A 30 -10.47 4.71 8.32
CA SER A 30 -11.80 5.29 8.39
C SER A 30 -12.73 4.61 7.38
N PRO A 31 -14.06 4.69 7.56
CA PRO A 31 -15.01 4.14 6.59
C PRO A 31 -14.77 4.64 5.16
N ALA A 32 -14.36 5.90 4.99
CA ALA A 32 -14.00 6.47 3.69
C ALA A 32 -12.75 5.81 3.09
N GLN A 33 -11.74 5.49 3.91
CA GLN A 33 -10.56 4.77 3.47
C GLN A 33 -10.88 3.32 3.12
N GLN A 34 -11.79 2.66 3.85
CA GLN A 34 -12.25 1.31 3.54
C GLN A 34 -13.00 1.28 2.21
N ALA A 35 -13.91 2.23 1.97
CA ALA A 35 -14.61 2.36 0.71
C ALA A 35 -13.66 2.59 -0.48
N GLN A 36 -12.59 3.38 -0.29
CA GLN A 36 -11.57 3.58 -1.32
C GLN A 36 -10.78 2.30 -1.62
N HIS A 37 -10.42 1.52 -0.59
CA HIS A 37 -9.75 0.23 -0.77
C HIS A 37 -10.62 -0.79 -1.51
N GLU A 38 -11.91 -0.84 -1.20
CA GLU A 38 -12.84 -1.75 -1.86
C GLU A 38 -13.01 -1.41 -3.35
N LYS A 39 -13.18 -0.12 -3.69
CA LYS A 39 -13.22 0.35 -5.09
C LYS A 39 -11.95 -0.04 -5.85
N MET A 40 -10.78 0.15 -5.23
CA MET A 40 -9.50 -0.20 -5.86
C MET A 40 -9.36 -1.71 -6.10
N ARG A 41 -9.90 -2.55 -5.22
CA ARG A 41 -9.95 -4.00 -5.41
C ARG A 41 -10.87 -4.38 -6.56
N GLN A 42 -12.07 -3.81 -6.63
CA GLN A 42 -13.03 -4.05 -7.72
C GLN A 42 -12.44 -3.66 -9.08
N CYS A 43 -11.89 -2.45 -9.22
CA CYS A 43 -11.23 -2.02 -10.45
C CYS A 43 -10.06 -2.93 -10.83
N SER A 44 -9.30 -3.42 -9.85
CA SER A 44 -8.21 -4.37 -10.11
C SER A 44 -8.71 -5.74 -10.59
N ALA A 45 -9.83 -6.23 -10.06
CA ALA A 45 -10.45 -7.47 -10.50
C ALA A 45 -10.96 -7.34 -11.95
N SER A 46 -11.71 -6.28 -12.26
CA SER A 46 -12.22 -6.03 -13.61
C SER A 46 -11.09 -5.84 -14.63
N ALA A 47 -9.97 -5.22 -14.24
CA ALA A 47 -8.81 -5.12 -15.11
C ALA A 47 -8.20 -6.49 -15.46
N LYS A 48 -8.17 -7.42 -14.49
CA LYS A 48 -7.69 -8.80 -14.69
C LYS A 48 -8.65 -9.62 -15.54
N GLU A 49 -9.96 -9.50 -15.32
CA GLU A 49 -10.99 -10.15 -16.14
C GLU A 49 -10.90 -9.71 -17.60
N LYS A 50 -10.55 -8.43 -17.83
CA LYS A 50 -10.30 -7.88 -19.16
C LYS A 50 -8.89 -8.18 -19.70
N ALA A 51 -8.09 -8.98 -18.99
CA ALA A 51 -6.70 -9.29 -19.31
C ALA A 51 -5.87 -8.04 -19.67
N LEU A 52 -6.12 -6.92 -18.98
CA LEU A 52 -5.42 -5.67 -19.23
C LEU A 52 -4.07 -5.69 -18.50
N HIS A 53 -3.03 -5.35 -19.25
CA HIS A 53 -1.66 -5.22 -18.75
C HIS A 53 -1.05 -3.92 -19.23
N GLY A 54 0.10 -3.51 -18.66
CA GLY A 54 0.83 -2.33 -19.08
C GLY A 54 -0.01 -1.03 -19.04
N ASP A 55 0.17 -0.20 -20.06
CA ASP A 55 -0.57 1.07 -20.22
C ASP A 55 -2.10 0.91 -20.28
N PRO A 56 -2.66 -0.07 -21.02
CA PRO A 56 -4.10 -0.34 -21.00
C PRO A 56 -4.67 -0.52 -19.60
N ARG A 57 -3.98 -1.25 -18.71
CA ARG A 57 -4.42 -1.44 -17.32
C ARG A 57 -4.42 -0.13 -16.54
N LYS A 58 -3.38 0.71 -16.71
CA LYS A 58 -3.28 1.99 -16.01
C LYS A 58 -4.38 2.94 -16.43
N ALA A 59 -4.63 3.03 -17.74
CA ALA A 59 -5.72 3.84 -18.29
C ALA A 59 -7.08 3.38 -17.74
N PHE A 60 -7.34 2.06 -17.76
CA PHE A 60 -8.56 1.49 -17.18
C PHE A 60 -8.68 1.78 -15.67
N MET A 61 -7.60 1.64 -14.91
CA MET A 61 -7.63 1.90 -13.47
C MET A 61 -7.98 3.36 -13.17
N LYS A 62 -7.42 4.31 -13.93
CA LYS A 62 -7.75 5.73 -13.81
C LYS A 62 -9.23 5.96 -14.11
N ASP A 63 -9.72 5.46 -15.23
CA ASP A 63 -11.12 5.62 -15.64
C ASP A 63 -12.09 5.00 -14.61
N CYS A 64 -11.82 3.76 -14.18
CA CYS A 64 -12.61 3.05 -13.18
C CYS A 64 -12.65 3.81 -11.85
N LEU A 65 -11.50 4.24 -11.33
CA LEU A 65 -11.43 4.98 -10.07
C LEU A 65 -12.05 6.38 -10.17
N SER A 66 -12.03 7.02 -11.34
CA SER A 66 -12.69 8.31 -11.56
C SER A 66 -14.21 8.19 -11.64
N LYS A 67 -14.76 7.08 -12.15
CA LYS A 67 -16.21 6.82 -12.15
C LYS A 67 -16.76 6.46 -10.77
N HIS A 68 -15.94 5.81 -9.94
CA HIS A 68 -16.32 5.41 -8.58
C HIS A 68 -15.87 6.39 -7.48
N GLY A 69 -15.01 7.36 -7.81
CA GLY A 69 -14.64 8.47 -6.93
C GLY A 69 -15.75 9.51 -6.91
N ALA A 70 -16.09 10.01 -5.72
CA ALA A 70 -17.10 11.05 -5.55
C ALA A 70 -16.84 12.24 -6.50
N GLY A 71 -17.79 12.48 -7.40
CA GLY A 71 -18.22 13.85 -7.63
C GLY A 71 -19.00 14.34 -6.43
#